data_AF-A0A7X8WKM4-F1
#
_entry.id   AF-A0A7X8WKM4-F1
#
_cell.length_a   1.000
_cell.length_b   1.000
_cell.length_c   1.000
_cell.angle_alpha   90.00
_cell.angle_beta   90.00
_cell.angle_gamma   90.00
#
_symmetry.space_group_name_H-M   'P 1'
#
loop_
_entity.id
_entity.type
_entity.pdbx_description
1 polymer ?
#
loop_
_entity_poly.entity_id
_entity_poly.type
_entity_poly.pdbx_seq_one_letter_code
_entity_poly.pdbx_strand_id
1 'polypeptide(L)'
;MIIEKPKVEQREDWVDILRGLSVFLVITGHLYTGYLYHLVVNPVKMPLFYFLAGYVIKPGKPLKDVLFSRLKTLFIPLFVFSLFPARAFYYLFVLKNTQTFNSYLLGFVDGSINWFIYSFFVSSVLFYAICSGFKNRGAAIGIVSLLCFVTGVLTKDVKWMSIWSINTALTGILFLYMGSAFKRLQQKVMSKRYLPFLCGITYALLIAFSY
;
A
#
# COMPACT_ATOMS: atom_id res chain seq x y z
N MET A 1 40.15 -18.93 11.40
CA MET A 1 39.05 -17.97 11.62
C MET A 1 38.38 -17.72 10.28
N ILE A 2 37.28 -18.42 9.98
CA ILE A 2 36.55 -18.28 8.71
C ILE A 2 35.62 -17.08 8.86
N ILE A 3 35.94 -15.99 8.16
CA ILE A 3 35.05 -14.82 8.09
C ILE A 3 33.90 -15.21 7.17
N GLU A 4 32.74 -15.54 7.74
CA GLU A 4 31.50 -15.68 6.95
C GLU A 4 31.23 -14.36 6.24
N LYS A 5 31.30 -14.38 4.90
CA LYS A 5 30.86 -13.24 4.08
C LYS A 5 29.36 -13.00 4.35
N PRO A 6 28.93 -11.75 4.59
CA PRO A 6 27.51 -11.47 4.75
C PRO A 6 26.76 -11.92 3.49
N LYS A 7 25.73 -12.74 3.68
CA LYS A 7 24.87 -13.24 2.61
C LYS A 7 24.21 -12.03 1.94
N VAL A 8 24.71 -11.62 0.78
CA VAL A 8 24.12 -10.53 -0.01
C VAL A 8 22.73 -11.01 -0.43
N GLU A 9 21.70 -10.46 0.20
CA GLU A 9 20.31 -10.78 -0.11
C GLU A 9 20.04 -10.24 -1.53
N GLN A 10 19.97 -11.14 -2.51
CA GLN A 10 19.78 -10.78 -3.91
C GLN A 10 18.46 -10.03 -4.07
N ARG A 11 18.52 -8.83 -4.66
CA ARG A 11 17.34 -8.01 -4.96
C ARG A 11 16.50 -8.74 -6.01
N GLU A 12 15.21 -8.86 -5.75
CA GLU A 12 14.28 -9.55 -6.65
C GLU A 12 13.74 -8.54 -7.68
N ASP A 13 14.42 -8.41 -8.82
CA ASP A 13 14.12 -7.39 -9.83
C ASP A 13 12.65 -7.42 -10.32
N TRP A 14 12.05 -8.61 -10.39
CA TRP A 14 10.64 -8.78 -10.77
C TRP A 14 9.68 -8.08 -9.79
N VAL A 15 10.02 -8.01 -8.50
CA VAL A 15 9.19 -7.33 -7.49
C VAL A 15 9.22 -5.83 -7.74
N ASP A 16 10.39 -5.29 -8.07
CA ASP A 16 10.55 -3.87 -8.34
C ASP A 16 9.87 -3.47 -9.65
N ILE A 17 9.97 -4.30 -10.69
CA ILE A 17 9.24 -4.11 -11.96
C ILE A 17 7.73 -4.10 -11.71
N LEU A 18 7.19 -5.10 -11.01
CA LEU A 18 5.74 -5.17 -10.75
C LEU A 18 5.24 -4.05 -9.84
N ARG A 19 6.08 -3.54 -8.93
CA ARG A 19 5.75 -2.33 -8.17
C ARG A 19 5.68 -1.11 -9.04
N GLY A 20 6.66 -0.91 -9.92
CA GLY A 20 6.62 0.15 -10.92
C GLY A 20 5.35 0.07 -11.78
N LEU A 21 5.01 -1.14 -12.24
CA LEU A 21 3.78 -1.40 -12.98
C LEU A 21 2.52 -1.06 -12.17
N SER A 22 2.45 -1.45 -10.90
CA SER A 22 1.29 -1.13 -10.06
C SER A 22 1.08 0.37 -9.90
N VAL A 23 2.15 1.15 -9.71
CA VAL A 23 2.08 2.62 -9.66
C VAL A 23 1.68 3.20 -11.02
N PHE A 24 2.23 2.66 -12.12
CA PHE A 24 1.84 3.06 -13.47
C PHE A 24 0.34 2.84 -13.71
N LEU A 25 -0.22 1.69 -13.29
CA LEU A 25 -1.65 1.39 -13.40
C LEU A 25 -2.54 2.33 -12.56
N VAL A 26 -2.02 2.87 -11.46
CA VAL A 26 -2.71 3.92 -10.69
C VAL A 26 -2.82 5.19 -11.52
N ILE A 27 -1.72 5.63 -12.14
CA ILE A 27 -1.68 6.83 -12.98
C ILE A 27 -2.63 6.69 -14.17
N THR A 28 -2.57 5.56 -14.89
CA THR A 28 -3.47 5.34 -16.05
C THR A 28 -4.94 5.27 -15.63
N GLY A 29 -5.23 4.90 -14.38
CA GLY A 29 -6.60 4.91 -13.87
C GLY A 29 -7.18 6.29 -13.59
N HIS A 30 -6.35 7.34 -13.64
CA HIS A 30 -6.82 8.73 -13.64
C HIS A 30 -7.03 9.27 -15.07
N LEU A 31 -6.52 8.57 -16.09
CA LEU A 31 -6.60 8.99 -17.50
C LEU A 31 -7.71 8.26 -18.25
N TYR A 32 -7.99 7.01 -17.88
CA TYR A 32 -8.97 6.15 -18.55
C TYR A 32 -10.19 5.87 -17.67
N THR A 33 -11.38 6.06 -18.22
CA THR A 33 -12.69 5.86 -17.55
C THR A 33 -13.55 4.79 -18.24
N GLY A 34 -12.97 3.99 -19.14
CA GLY A 34 -13.71 2.95 -19.88
C GLY A 34 -14.13 1.77 -18.99
N TYR A 35 -15.31 1.19 -19.24
CA TYR A 35 -15.89 0.08 -18.46
C TYR A 35 -14.93 -1.09 -18.23
N LEU A 36 -14.26 -1.55 -19.30
CA LEU A 36 -13.28 -2.65 -19.20
C LEU A 36 -12.10 -2.31 -18.30
N TYR A 37 -11.66 -1.05 -18.28
CA TYR A 37 -10.59 -0.60 -17.40
C TYR A 37 -11.02 -0.63 -15.93
N HIS A 38 -12.24 -0.15 -15.64
CA HIS A 38 -12.82 -0.21 -14.31
C HIS A 38 -12.99 -1.65 -13.81
N LEU A 39 -13.38 -2.56 -14.70
CA LEU A 39 -13.61 -3.96 -14.38
C LEU A 39 -12.31 -4.75 -14.13
N VAL A 40 -11.26 -4.49 -14.90
CA VAL A 40 -10.06 -5.34 -14.91
C VAL A 40 -8.90 -4.73 -14.14
N VAL A 41 -8.68 -3.41 -14.27
CA VAL A 41 -7.44 -2.77 -13.78
C VAL A 41 -7.59 -2.17 -12.39
N ASN A 42 -8.73 -1.50 -12.13
CA ASN A 42 -8.98 -0.87 -10.83
C ASN A 42 -8.93 -1.84 -9.64
N PRO A 43 -9.50 -3.06 -9.73
CA PRO A 43 -9.41 -4.08 -8.69
C PRO A 43 -8.00 -4.53 -8.35
N VAL A 44 -7.09 -4.49 -9.33
CA VAL A 44 -5.80 -5.18 -9.22
C VAL A 44 -4.69 -4.24 -8.78
N LYS A 45 -4.70 -2.99 -9.26
CA LYS A 45 -3.57 -2.08 -9.08
C LYS A 45 -3.18 -1.84 -7.61
N MET A 46 -4.15 -1.57 -6.74
CA MET A 46 -3.86 -1.30 -5.33
C MET A 46 -3.50 -2.58 -4.58
N PRO A 47 -4.30 -3.66 -4.67
CA PRO A 47 -3.95 -4.90 -3.98
C PRO A 47 -2.62 -5.50 -4.43
N LEU A 48 -2.27 -5.40 -5.71
CA LEU A 48 -0.95 -5.79 -6.21
C LEU A 48 0.16 -4.99 -5.52
N PHE A 49 0.01 -3.66 -5.42
CA PHE A 49 0.99 -2.82 -4.72
C PHE A 49 1.14 -3.25 -3.26
N TYR A 50 0.03 -3.42 -2.54
CA TYR A 50 0.04 -3.86 -1.14
C TYR A 50 0.64 -5.26 -0.98
N PHE A 51 0.32 -6.19 -1.87
CA PHE A 51 0.90 -7.53 -1.87
C PHE A 51 2.43 -7.47 -2.03
N LEU A 52 2.93 -6.74 -3.03
CA LEU A 52 4.36 -6.60 -3.26
C LEU A 52 5.04 -5.83 -2.11
N ALA A 53 4.36 -4.86 -1.50
CA ALA A 53 4.79 -4.18 -0.28
C ALA A 53 5.01 -5.17 0.89
N GLY A 54 4.05 -6.07 1.09
CA GLY A 54 4.12 -7.13 2.10
C GLY A 54 5.19 -8.16 1.80
N TYR A 55 5.42 -8.48 0.52
CA TYR A 55 6.45 -9.41 0.08
C TYR A 55 7.84 -8.99 0.52
N VAL A 56 8.22 -7.71 0.40
CA VAL A 56 9.57 -7.28 0.80
C VAL A 56 9.71 -6.92 2.28
N ILE A 57 8.62 -6.93 3.05
CA ILE A 57 8.67 -6.46 4.43
C ILE A 57 9.64 -7.33 5.25
N LYS A 58 10.48 -6.68 6.05
CA LYS A 58 11.45 -7.35 6.93
C LYS A 58 11.14 -6.95 8.37
N PRO A 59 10.53 -7.82 9.18
CA PRO A 59 10.35 -7.57 10.60
C PRO A 59 11.71 -7.63 11.32
N GLY A 60 11.89 -6.80 12.35
CA GLY A 60 13.08 -6.87 13.23
C GLY A 60 13.63 -5.51 13.67
N LYS A 61 13.27 -4.42 12.98
CA LYS A 61 13.57 -3.04 13.42
C LYS A 61 12.60 -2.56 14.51
N PRO A 62 13.01 -1.63 15.39
CA PRO A 62 12.09 -0.90 16.25
C PRO A 62 10.97 -0.22 15.45
N LEU A 63 9.74 -0.21 15.99
CA LEU A 63 8.58 0.39 15.32
C LEU A 63 8.81 1.88 15.02
N LYS A 64 9.48 2.61 15.92
CA LYS A 64 9.86 4.01 15.73
C LYS A 64 10.69 4.22 14.45
N ASP A 65 11.66 3.34 14.18
CA ASP A 65 12.56 3.50 13.04
C ASP A 65 11.81 3.22 11.74
N VAL A 66 10.87 2.28 11.76
CA VAL A 66 9.96 2.04 10.64
C VAL A 66 9.05 3.24 10.41
N LEU A 67 8.45 3.80 11.46
CA LEU A 67 7.60 4.98 11.38
C LEU A 67 8.36 6.15 10.76
N PHE A 68 9.53 6.50 11.29
CA PHE A 68 10.37 7.59 10.77
C PHE A 68 10.83 7.32 9.33
N SER A 69 11.25 6.09 9.02
CA SER A 69 11.63 5.72 7.66
C SER A 69 10.46 5.90 6.70
N ARG A 70 9.24 5.48 7.06
CA ARG A 70 8.05 5.57 6.21
C ARG A 70 7.62 7.02 6.02
N LEU A 71 7.61 7.82 7.08
CA LEU A 71 7.37 9.27 7.00
C LEU A 71 8.37 9.91 6.03
N LYS A 72 9.67 9.64 6.18
CA LYS A 72 10.70 10.20 5.31
C LYS A 72 10.51 9.78 3.85
N THR A 73 10.28 8.49 3.58
CA THR A 73 10.22 7.97 2.20
C THR A 73 8.90 8.27 1.48
N LEU A 74 7.82 8.52 2.21
CA LEU A 74 6.49 8.75 1.63
C LEU A 74 6.10 10.22 1.68
N PHE A 75 6.19 10.84 2.86
CA PHE A 75 5.74 12.21 3.04
C PHE A 75 6.69 13.22 2.42
N ILE A 76 8.03 13.02 2.44
CA ILE A 76 8.92 13.99 1.80
C ILE A 76 8.64 14.10 0.29
N PRO A 77 8.61 13.01 -0.50
CA PRO A 77 8.22 13.09 -1.91
C PRO A 77 6.82 13.68 -2.08
N LEU A 78 5.86 13.27 -1.24
CA LEU A 78 4.49 13.80 -1.27
C LEU A 78 4.46 15.33 -1.09
N PHE A 79 5.16 15.87 -0.08
CA PHE A 79 5.25 17.30 0.18
C PHE A 79 5.88 18.04 -1.00
N VAL A 80 6.99 17.50 -1.54
CA VAL A 80 7.70 18.10 -2.69
C VAL A 80 6.82 18.12 -3.94
N PHE A 81 6.09 17.03 -4.25
CA PHE A 81 5.29 16.94 -5.49
C PHE A 81 3.87 17.49 -5.36
N SER A 82 3.29 17.55 -4.16
CA SER A 82 1.92 18.03 -3.95
C SER A 82 1.85 19.51 -3.59
N LEU A 83 2.70 19.97 -2.66
CA LEU A 83 2.62 21.33 -2.13
C LEU A 83 3.57 22.32 -2.81
N PHE A 84 4.55 21.85 -3.57
CA PHE A 84 5.50 22.68 -4.34
C PHE A 84 5.22 22.56 -5.85
N PRO A 85 5.13 23.65 -6.63
CA PRO A 85 4.31 24.85 -6.47
C PRO A 85 3.07 24.83 -7.39
N ALA A 86 2.98 24.01 -8.44
CA ALA A 86 2.09 24.32 -9.58
C ALA A 86 0.61 24.54 -9.24
N ARG A 87 -0.03 23.64 -8.46
CA ARG A 87 -1.47 23.78 -8.13
C ARG A 87 -1.73 24.79 -7.01
N ALA A 88 -1.00 24.70 -5.89
CA ALA A 88 -1.14 25.61 -4.76
C ALA A 88 -0.82 27.06 -5.14
N PHE A 89 0.26 27.24 -5.92
CA PHE A 89 0.67 28.54 -6.44
C PHE A 89 -0.36 29.08 -7.46
N TYR A 90 -0.88 28.23 -8.34
CA TYR A 90 -1.92 28.62 -9.30
C TYR A 90 -3.19 29.13 -8.60
N TYR A 91 -3.70 28.41 -7.60
CA TYR A 91 -4.90 28.85 -6.88
C TYR A 91 -4.70 30.15 -6.11
N LEU A 92 -3.55 30.33 -5.45
CA LEU A 92 -3.27 31.52 -4.64
C LEU A 92 -2.87 32.74 -5.47
N PHE A 93 -1.94 32.58 -6.40
CA PHE A 93 -1.29 33.71 -7.07
C PHE A 93 -1.88 34.03 -8.44
N VAL A 94 -2.44 33.03 -9.14
CA VAL A 94 -3.08 33.24 -10.46
C VAL A 94 -4.57 33.48 -10.29
N LEU A 95 -5.27 32.59 -9.58
CA LEU A 95 -6.72 32.68 -9.42
C LEU A 95 -7.17 33.54 -8.23
N LYS A 96 -6.26 33.89 -7.31
CA LYS A 96 -6.56 34.61 -6.06
C LYS A 96 -7.74 33.99 -5.27
N ASN A 97 -7.93 32.67 -5.41
CA ASN A 97 -9.06 31.96 -4.83
C ASN A 97 -8.62 31.28 -3.53
N THR A 98 -8.74 32.01 -2.43
CA THR A 98 -8.35 31.57 -1.08
C THR A 98 -9.20 30.40 -0.59
N GLN A 99 -10.49 30.34 -0.97
CA GLN A 99 -11.38 29.24 -0.58
C GLN A 99 -10.93 27.91 -1.17
N THR A 100 -10.64 27.87 -2.49
CA THR A 100 -10.15 26.65 -3.16
C THR A 100 -8.78 26.23 -2.63
N PHE A 101 -7.91 27.19 -2.31
CA PHE A 101 -6.63 26.88 -1.66
C PHE A 101 -6.83 26.24 -0.29
N ASN A 102 -7.73 26.76 0.55
CA ASN A 102 -8.03 26.19 1.85
C ASN A 102 -8.61 24.78 1.74
N SER A 103 -9.54 24.54 0.79
CA SER A 103 -10.06 23.20 0.51
C SER A 103 -8.95 22.24 0.05
N TYR A 104 -8.00 22.71 -0.75
CA TYR A 104 -6.84 21.92 -1.17
C TYR A 104 -5.93 21.57 0.02
N LEU A 105 -5.64 22.53 0.90
CA LEU A 105 -4.86 22.29 2.12
C LEU A 105 -5.55 21.30 3.06
N LEU A 106 -6.86 21.46 3.28
CA LEU A 106 -7.65 20.51 4.07
C LEU A 106 -7.58 19.11 3.45
N GLY A 107 -7.76 19.01 2.13
CA GLY A 107 -7.67 17.75 1.40
C GLY A 107 -6.27 17.11 1.39
N PHE A 108 -5.23 17.92 1.57
CA PHE A 108 -3.88 17.44 1.80
C PHE A 108 -3.73 16.90 3.23
N VAL A 109 -4.17 17.66 4.24
CA VAL A 109 -4.04 17.31 5.66
C VAL A 109 -4.87 16.08 6.03
N ASP A 110 -6.11 16.00 5.53
CA ASP A 110 -6.99 14.85 5.75
C ASP A 110 -6.65 13.65 4.84
N GLY A 111 -5.73 13.84 3.90
CA GLY A 111 -5.23 12.82 2.99
C GLY A 111 -6.14 12.48 1.81
N SER A 112 -7.30 13.12 1.64
CA SER A 112 -8.26 12.81 0.57
C SER A 112 -7.69 12.97 -0.84
N ILE A 113 -6.86 13.98 -1.08
CA ILE A 113 -6.25 14.25 -2.40
C ILE A 113 -5.18 13.21 -2.73
N ASN A 114 -4.53 12.65 -1.71
CA ASN A 114 -3.42 11.71 -1.83
C ASN A 114 -3.71 10.39 -1.09
N TRP A 115 -4.97 9.96 -1.15
CA TRP A 115 -5.55 8.89 -0.33
C TRP A 115 -4.68 7.62 -0.31
N PHE A 116 -4.10 7.27 -1.45
CA PHE A 116 -3.27 6.09 -1.59
C PHE A 116 -2.00 6.15 -0.72
N ILE A 117 -1.32 7.30 -0.67
CA ILE A 117 -0.07 7.46 0.09
C ILE A 117 -0.37 7.41 1.60
N TYR A 118 -1.43 8.06 2.04
CA TYR A 118 -1.88 8.03 3.43
C TYR A 118 -2.31 6.62 3.85
N SER A 119 -3.14 5.98 3.02
CA SER A 119 -3.59 4.60 3.22
C SER A 119 -2.41 3.62 3.31
N PHE A 120 -1.42 3.76 2.41
CA PHE A 120 -0.23 2.92 2.42
C PHE A 120 0.65 3.16 3.65
N PHE A 121 0.80 4.43 4.07
CA PHE A 121 1.52 4.75 5.28
C PHE A 121 0.89 4.07 6.50
N VAL A 122 -0.41 4.30 6.74
CA VAL A 122 -1.16 3.76 7.89
C VAL A 122 -1.10 2.23 7.91
N SER A 123 -1.45 1.58 6.81
CA SER A 123 -1.44 0.11 6.69
C SER A 123 -0.04 -0.47 6.88
N SER A 124 1.01 0.16 6.33
CA SER A 124 2.39 -0.33 6.48
C SER A 124 2.87 -0.29 7.92
N VAL A 125 2.50 0.76 8.68
CA VAL A 125 2.84 0.91 10.09
C VAL A 125 2.03 -0.07 10.94
N LEU A 126 0.71 -0.16 10.73
CA LEU A 126 -0.17 -1.07 11.46
C LEU A 126 0.22 -2.53 11.22
N PHE A 127 0.44 -2.93 9.96
CA PHE A 127 0.84 -4.30 9.64
C PHE A 127 2.20 -4.66 10.24
N TYR A 128 3.15 -3.71 10.26
CA TYR A 128 4.43 -3.91 10.93
C TYR A 128 4.26 -4.09 12.45
N ALA A 129 3.39 -3.31 13.08
CA ALA A 129 3.04 -3.45 14.50
C ALA A 129 2.41 -4.82 14.79
N ILE A 130 1.47 -5.29 13.95
CA ILE A 130 0.86 -6.63 14.06
C ILE A 130 1.95 -7.71 13.99
N CYS A 131 2.83 -7.64 12.99
CA CYS A 131 3.94 -8.59 12.86
C CYS A 131 4.90 -8.57 14.05
N SER A 132 5.09 -7.40 14.67
CA SER A 132 5.94 -7.21 15.85
C SER A 132 5.31 -7.72 17.14
N GLY A 133 3.98 -7.66 17.26
CA GLY A 133 3.23 -8.17 18.42
C GLY A 133 3.00 -9.69 18.39
N PHE A 134 2.76 -10.25 17.21
CA PHE A 134 2.48 -11.67 17.00
C PHE A 134 3.67 -12.44 16.39
N LYS A 135 4.89 -12.16 16.86
CA LYS A 135 6.13 -12.79 16.35
C LYS A 135 5.97 -14.31 16.26
N ASN A 136 6.36 -14.88 15.12
CA ASN A 136 6.29 -16.31 14.81
C ASN A 136 4.87 -16.93 14.77
N ARG A 137 3.80 -16.16 15.03
CA ARG A 137 2.40 -16.64 15.00
C ARG A 137 1.73 -16.25 13.69
N GLY A 138 2.15 -16.87 12.59
CA GLY A 138 1.65 -16.56 11.24
C GLY A 138 0.12 -16.61 11.12
N ALA A 139 -0.52 -17.63 11.69
CA ALA A 139 -1.98 -17.75 11.69
C ALA A 139 -2.68 -16.61 12.43
N ALA A 140 -2.16 -16.18 13.59
CA ALA A 140 -2.71 -15.05 14.34
C ALA A 140 -2.59 -13.73 13.55
N ILE A 141 -1.45 -13.49 12.90
CA ILE A 141 -1.27 -12.32 12.00
C ILE A 141 -2.31 -12.37 10.88
N GLY A 142 -2.55 -13.55 10.29
CA GLY A 142 -3.54 -13.74 9.24
C GLY A 142 -4.97 -13.45 9.72
N ILE A 143 -5.36 -13.97 10.89
CA ILE A 143 -6.68 -13.72 11.49
C ILE A 143 -6.87 -12.22 11.77
N VAL A 144 -5.89 -11.56 12.40
CA VAL A 144 -5.97 -10.11 12.66
C VAL A 144 -6.04 -9.31 11.35
N SER A 145 -5.29 -9.71 10.33
CA SER A 145 -5.33 -9.06 9.01
C SER A 145 -6.67 -9.23 8.31
N LEU A 146 -7.31 -10.40 8.47
CA LEU A 146 -8.66 -10.65 7.97
C LEU A 146 -9.70 -9.81 8.73
N LEU A 147 -9.60 -9.71 10.06
CA LEU A 147 -10.46 -8.86 10.86
C LEU A 147 -10.33 -7.39 10.43
N CYS A 148 -9.10 -6.88 10.24
CA CYS A 148 -8.88 -5.54 9.69
C CYS A 148 -9.56 -5.36 8.34
N PHE A 149 -9.43 -6.33 7.43
CA PHE A 149 -10.07 -6.27 6.12
C PHE A 149 -11.59 -6.17 6.22
N VAL A 150 -12.22 -7.04 7.02
CA VAL A 150 -13.68 -7.02 7.25
C VAL A 150 -14.09 -5.69 7.85
N THR A 151 -13.37 -5.18 8.86
CA THR A 151 -13.63 -3.86 9.45
C THR A 151 -13.57 -2.77 8.39
N GLY A 152 -12.51 -2.71 7.59
CA GLY A 152 -12.34 -1.68 6.56
C GLY A 152 -13.42 -1.68 5.49
N VAL A 153 -13.94 -2.86 5.13
CA VAL A 153 -15.09 -3.00 4.19
C VAL A 153 -16.38 -2.51 4.83
N LEU A 154 -16.68 -2.94 6.06
CA LEU A 154 -17.92 -2.59 6.76
C LEU A 154 -18.00 -1.11 7.12
N THR A 155 -16.87 -0.43 7.26
CA THR A 155 -16.80 0.99 7.64
C THR A 155 -16.49 1.93 6.48
N LYS A 156 -16.65 1.48 5.23
CA LYS A 156 -16.36 2.29 4.03
C LYS A 156 -17.05 3.67 4.03
N ASP A 157 -18.28 3.74 4.55
CA ASP A 157 -19.12 4.94 4.55
C ASP A 157 -18.98 5.78 5.85
N VAL A 158 -18.13 5.35 6.79
CA VAL A 158 -17.91 6.02 8.06
C VAL A 158 -16.94 7.19 7.87
N LYS A 159 -17.47 8.43 7.87
CA LYS A 159 -16.72 9.67 7.55
C LYS A 159 -15.36 9.80 8.27
N TRP A 160 -15.30 9.53 9.58
CA TRP A 160 -14.04 9.70 10.33
C TRP A 160 -12.98 8.66 9.96
N MET A 161 -13.37 7.48 9.46
CA MET A 161 -12.44 6.48 8.96
C MET A 161 -11.91 6.80 7.56
N SER A 162 -12.55 7.73 6.85
CA SER A 162 -12.03 8.25 5.58
C SER A 162 -10.88 9.25 5.79
N ILE A 163 -10.74 9.82 7.00
CA ILE A 163 -9.57 10.62 7.37
C ILE A 163 -8.34 9.72 7.27
N TRP A 164 -7.35 10.16 6.50
CA TRP A 164 -6.13 9.42 6.18
C TRP A 164 -6.39 8.06 5.53
N SER A 165 -7.60 7.87 5.00
CA SER A 165 -8.05 6.64 4.33
C SER A 165 -7.82 5.40 5.20
N ILE A 166 -8.15 5.50 6.50
CA ILE A 166 -7.99 4.41 7.48
C ILE A 166 -8.80 3.18 7.06
N ASN A 167 -10.05 3.35 6.63
CA ASN A 167 -10.86 2.26 6.07
C ASN A 167 -10.12 1.48 4.96
N THR A 168 -9.54 2.19 3.99
CA THR A 168 -8.74 1.59 2.91
C THR A 168 -7.41 1.03 3.41
N ALA A 169 -6.81 1.64 4.43
CA ALA A 169 -5.60 1.11 5.04
C ALA A 169 -5.86 -0.25 5.68
N LEU A 170 -6.98 -0.39 6.38
CA LEU A 170 -7.41 -1.64 7.02
C LEU A 170 -7.66 -2.75 5.98
N THR A 171 -8.25 -2.43 4.83
CA THR A 171 -8.38 -3.41 3.73
C THR A 171 -7.02 -3.78 3.12
N GLY A 172 -6.09 -2.83 3.01
CA GLY A 172 -4.72 -3.05 2.55
C GLY A 172 -3.90 -4.05 3.39
N ILE A 173 -4.19 -4.17 4.69
CA ILE A 173 -3.45 -5.03 5.63
C ILE A 173 -3.51 -6.52 5.22
N LEU A 174 -4.66 -7.00 4.72
CA LEU A 174 -4.77 -8.39 4.27
C LEU A 174 -3.84 -8.69 3.09
N PHE A 175 -3.73 -7.75 2.14
CA PHE A 175 -2.83 -7.89 1.00
C PHE A 175 -1.36 -7.85 1.42
N LEU A 176 -0.99 -6.98 2.37
CA LEU A 176 0.33 -6.99 2.99
C LEU A 176 0.65 -8.34 3.66
N TYR A 177 -0.31 -8.91 4.40
CA TYR A 177 -0.18 -10.23 4.99
C TYR A 177 0.05 -11.30 3.94
N MET A 178 -0.79 -11.37 2.90
CA MET A 178 -0.67 -12.33 1.81
C MET A 178 0.71 -12.28 1.14
N GLY A 179 1.23 -11.09 0.86
CA GLY A 179 2.58 -10.94 0.32
C GLY A 179 3.67 -11.48 1.26
N SER A 180 3.56 -11.19 2.55
CA SER A 180 4.52 -11.68 3.56
C SER A 180 4.44 -13.20 3.77
N ALA A 181 3.24 -13.77 3.67
CA ALA A 181 3.01 -15.20 3.78
C ALA A 181 3.54 -15.92 2.53
N PHE A 182 3.31 -15.32 1.35
CA PHE A 182 3.82 -15.80 0.09
C PHE A 182 5.35 -15.88 0.07
N LYS A 183 6.06 -14.83 0.52
CA LYS A 183 7.54 -14.89 0.65
C LYS A 183 7.99 -16.06 1.54
N ARG A 184 7.31 -16.29 2.66
CA ARG A 184 7.61 -17.42 3.56
C ARG A 184 7.35 -18.78 2.92
N LEU A 185 6.28 -18.92 2.16
CA LEU A 185 5.96 -20.14 1.41
C LEU A 185 6.94 -20.39 0.26
N GLN A 186 7.32 -19.34 -0.48
CA GLN A 186 8.32 -19.43 -1.54
C GLN A 186 9.69 -19.86 -0.99
N GLN A 187 10.10 -19.35 0.16
CA GLN A 187 11.35 -19.76 0.81
C GLN A 187 11.33 -21.21 1.32
N LYS A 188 10.16 -21.72 1.71
CA LYS A 188 10.03 -23.07 2.30
C LYS A 188 9.73 -24.18 1.29
N VAL A 189 8.94 -23.91 0.26
CA VAL A 189 8.26 -24.97 -0.52
C VAL A 189 8.30 -24.75 -2.03
N MET A 190 8.19 -23.51 -2.53
CA MET A 190 7.90 -23.31 -3.96
C MET A 190 9.12 -22.99 -4.83
N SER A 191 9.27 -23.74 -5.92
CA SER A 191 10.07 -23.32 -7.08
C SER A 191 9.40 -22.13 -7.78
N LYS A 192 10.19 -21.27 -8.45
CA LYS A 192 9.71 -20.07 -9.17
C LYS A 192 8.59 -20.35 -10.21
N ARG A 193 8.34 -21.61 -10.57
CA ARG A 193 7.35 -22.06 -11.56
C ARG A 193 5.89 -21.87 -11.15
N TYR A 194 5.58 -21.82 -9.84
CA TYR A 194 4.20 -21.76 -9.34
C TYR A 194 3.70 -20.34 -9.02
N LEU A 195 4.56 -19.32 -9.18
CA LEU A 195 4.23 -17.90 -9.01
C LEU A 195 2.98 -17.45 -9.80
N PRO A 196 2.82 -17.80 -11.09
CA PRO A 196 1.70 -17.31 -11.90
C PRO A 196 0.33 -17.82 -11.42
N PHE A 197 0.27 -19.05 -10.91
CA PHE A 197 -0.96 -19.67 -10.44
C PHE A 197 -1.49 -19.02 -9.16
N LEU A 198 -0.60 -18.67 -8.23
CA LEU A 198 -0.96 -17.97 -7.00
C LEU A 198 -1.38 -16.51 -7.29
N CYS A 199 -0.70 -15.84 -8.23
CA CYS A 199 -1.14 -14.55 -8.74
C CYS A 199 -2.53 -14.61 -9.38
N GLY A 200 -2.85 -15.69 -10.11
CA GLY A 200 -4.17 -15.95 -10.68
C GLY A 200 -5.28 -16.17 -9.64
N ILE A 201 -4.99 -16.88 -8.55
CA ILE A 201 -5.94 -17.08 -7.44
C ILE A 201 -6.17 -15.76 -6.69
N THR A 202 -5.12 -14.99 -6.42
CA THR A 202 -5.29 -13.64 -5.86
C THR A 202 -6.08 -12.74 -6.80
N TYR A 203 -5.87 -12.83 -8.12
CA TYR A 203 -6.64 -12.09 -9.12
C TYR A 203 -8.14 -12.47 -9.11
N ALA A 204 -8.47 -13.75 -9.00
CA ALA A 204 -9.85 -14.22 -8.88
C ALA A 204 -10.53 -13.73 -7.58
N LEU A 205 -9.80 -13.75 -6.46
CA LEU A 205 -10.30 -13.21 -5.19
C LEU A 205 -10.50 -11.68 -5.26
N LEU A 206 -9.67 -10.96 -6.02
CA LEU A 206 -9.79 -9.51 -6.17
C LEU A 206 -11.00 -9.07 -6.99
N ILE A 207 -11.34 -9.81 -8.04
CA ILE A 207 -12.55 -9.54 -8.85
C ILE A 207 -13.82 -9.73 -8.01
N ALA A 208 -13.84 -10.74 -7.11
CA ALA A 208 -15.01 -11.04 -6.29
C ALA A 208 -15.38 -9.94 -5.28
N PHE A 209 -14.44 -9.06 -4.89
CA PHE A 209 -14.66 -7.97 -3.93
C PHE A 209 -14.73 -6.58 -4.57
N SER A 210 -14.72 -6.49 -5.90
CA SER A 210 -14.72 -5.22 -6.65
C SER A 210 -16.10 -4.74 -7.08
N TYR A 211 -17.15 -5.30 -6.49
CA TYR A 211 -18.55 -4.93 -6.68
C TYR A 211 -19.19 -4.58 -5.34
#